data_AF-A0AAE3M0G3-F1
#
_entry.id   AF-A0AAE3M0G3-F1
#
_cell.length_a   1.000
_cell.length_b   1.000
_cell.length_c   1.000
_cell.angle_alpha   90.00
_cell.angle_beta   90.00
_cell.angle_gamma   90.00
#
_symmetry.space_group_name_H-M   'P 1'
#
loop_
_entity.id
_entity.type
_entity.pdbx_description
1 polymer ?
#
loop_
_entity_poly.entity_id
_entity_poly.type
_entity_poly.pdbx_seq_one_letter_code
_entity_poly.pdbx_strand_id
1 'polypeptide(L)'
;MKRIAIFIDGTWNRPDAEHPTNVVRLSRCVASHAVGGMPQVVLYSPGVGSGRGNNWAARRMDRLLGGALGWGLTDIIEDMYRNLVFLYEPGDEIMVFGFSRGAFAARSLVGLIRSCGIPARDKLAEIPEAMQRYRSRAPETHPDHPESLAFRAKFAPRVYVNDTEAKWRRQNDAPINDAVRLGIAYLGVWDTVSALGLPAFLPFAARFNAQYRFHDAVLTSMVLAARHAISIDERRKTFPSYPWSNMLDLNVKYESELIPTHMQQWFAGNHGSVGGGGSRVGLSSIALNWVALGAQAAGLRLDWSEMDRVAPRFDVAERLDNKFGPVGLSGAMMSAISNDRDGPSSMAELSMAALDRCAADPEYERNATLRQIYHEIHGVDDEQRQAIRKARKWADGGHTHLPDEILRPREWL
;
A
#
# COMPACT_ATOMS: atom_id res chain seq x y z
N MET A 1 -12.84 -16.35 14.94
CA MET A 1 -11.82 -15.37 14.56
C MET A 1 -11.05 -15.89 13.37
N LYS A 2 -10.87 -15.06 12.35
CA LYS A 2 -10.08 -15.33 11.14
C LYS A 2 -9.31 -14.08 10.74
N ARG A 3 -8.34 -14.25 9.84
CA ARG A 3 -7.60 -13.15 9.22
C ARG A 3 -8.04 -12.95 7.78
N ILE A 4 -8.34 -11.72 7.41
CA ILE A 4 -8.78 -11.32 6.07
C ILE A 4 -7.67 -10.47 5.46
N ALA A 5 -6.98 -11.00 4.46
CA ALA A 5 -5.94 -10.30 3.71
C ALA A 5 -6.50 -9.84 2.37
N ILE A 6 -6.65 -8.53 2.18
CA ILE A 6 -7.22 -7.93 0.97
C ILE A 6 -6.10 -7.29 0.13
N PHE A 7 -6.04 -7.68 -1.15
CA PHE A 7 -5.00 -7.34 -2.10
C PHE A 7 -5.60 -6.56 -3.26
N ILE A 8 -5.17 -5.31 -3.46
CA ILE A 8 -5.69 -4.43 -4.51
C ILE A 8 -4.57 -4.06 -5.49
N ASP A 9 -4.63 -4.61 -6.70
CA ASP A 9 -3.57 -4.46 -7.68
C ASP A 9 -3.59 -3.10 -8.41
N GLY A 10 -2.46 -2.75 -9.02
CA GLY A 10 -2.31 -1.56 -9.86
C GLY A 10 -3.12 -1.65 -11.16
N THR A 11 -3.53 -0.49 -11.68
CA THR A 11 -4.28 -0.39 -12.95
C THR A 11 -3.56 -1.11 -14.08
N TRP A 12 -4.33 -1.78 -14.95
CA TRP A 12 -3.88 -2.61 -16.06
C TRP A 12 -3.28 -3.97 -15.69
N ASN A 13 -3.13 -4.27 -14.41
CA ASN A 13 -2.53 -5.52 -13.97
C ASN A 13 -3.58 -6.62 -13.90
N ARG A 14 -3.15 -7.84 -14.20
CA ARG A 14 -3.98 -9.03 -14.13
C ARG A 14 -3.27 -10.14 -13.38
N PRO A 15 -4.01 -10.99 -12.67
CA PRO A 15 -3.43 -12.11 -11.95
C PRO A 15 -2.84 -13.18 -12.88
N ASP A 16 -3.21 -13.20 -14.16
CA ASP A 16 -2.73 -14.13 -15.19
C ASP A 16 -1.62 -13.55 -16.09
N ALA A 17 -1.06 -12.38 -15.74
CA ALA A 17 0.05 -11.81 -16.49
C ALA A 17 1.32 -12.67 -16.40
N GLU A 18 2.09 -12.74 -17.49
CA GLU A 18 3.39 -13.43 -17.54
C GLU A 18 4.36 -12.90 -16.46
N HIS A 19 4.30 -11.59 -16.19
CA HIS A 19 5.05 -10.93 -15.14
C HIS A 19 4.09 -10.32 -14.12
N PRO A 20 3.73 -11.06 -13.05
CA PRO A 20 2.80 -10.58 -12.03
C PRO A 20 3.41 -9.48 -11.17
N THR A 21 2.55 -8.68 -10.54
CA THR A 21 2.97 -7.66 -9.57
C THR A 21 3.29 -8.26 -8.21
N ASN A 22 3.92 -7.47 -7.35
CA ASN A 22 4.16 -7.86 -5.97
C ASN A 22 2.87 -8.12 -5.19
N VAL A 23 1.75 -7.45 -5.55
CA VAL A 23 0.43 -7.73 -4.97
C VAL A 23 -0.02 -9.16 -5.29
N VAL A 24 0.05 -9.56 -6.57
CA VAL A 24 -0.32 -10.92 -6.99
C VAL A 24 0.63 -11.95 -6.39
N ARG A 25 1.95 -11.71 -6.48
CA ARG A 25 2.97 -12.61 -5.93
C ARG A 25 2.77 -12.85 -4.44
N LEU A 26 2.56 -11.78 -3.66
CA LEU A 26 2.33 -11.91 -2.21
C LEU A 26 1.00 -12.63 -1.92
N SER A 27 -0.07 -12.32 -2.66
CA SER A 27 -1.38 -12.93 -2.43
C SER A 27 -1.38 -14.46 -2.56
N ARG A 28 -0.57 -15.00 -3.49
CA ARG A 28 -0.42 -16.44 -3.70
C ARG A 28 0.44 -17.12 -2.63
N CYS A 29 1.29 -16.35 -1.97
CA CYS A 29 2.10 -16.83 -0.85
C CYS A 29 1.27 -16.95 0.45
N VAL A 30 0.02 -16.49 0.53
CA VAL A 30 -0.75 -16.57 1.79
C VAL A 30 -1.16 -18.02 2.07
N ALA A 31 -0.70 -18.57 3.19
CA ALA A 31 -1.10 -19.91 3.63
C ALA A 31 -2.58 -19.91 4.04
N SER A 32 -3.26 -21.07 3.96
CA SER A 32 -4.68 -21.17 4.34
C SER A 32 -4.94 -20.95 5.84
N HIS A 33 -3.93 -21.18 6.69
CA HIS A 33 -4.02 -21.04 8.14
C HIS A 33 -2.77 -20.37 8.70
N ALA A 34 -2.96 -19.54 9.73
CA ALA A 34 -1.88 -18.98 10.53
C ALA A 34 -1.34 -20.01 11.54
N VAL A 35 -0.28 -19.64 12.25
CA VAL A 35 0.19 -20.41 13.42
C VAL A 35 -0.95 -20.53 14.44
N GLY A 36 -1.17 -21.72 14.97
CA GLY A 36 -2.30 -22.00 15.87
C GLY A 36 -3.63 -22.28 15.17
N GLY A 37 -3.65 -22.38 13.84
CA GLY A 37 -4.83 -22.85 13.09
C GLY A 37 -5.89 -21.78 12.80
N MET A 38 -5.61 -20.50 13.03
CA MET A 38 -6.53 -19.41 12.63
C MET A 38 -6.66 -19.38 11.10
N PRO A 39 -7.88 -19.46 10.53
CA PRO A 39 -8.06 -19.39 9.07
C PRO A 39 -7.59 -18.04 8.51
N GLN A 40 -6.94 -18.06 7.34
CA GLN A 40 -6.58 -16.87 6.57
C GLN A 40 -7.32 -16.86 5.24
N VAL A 41 -8.09 -15.80 4.99
CA VAL A 41 -8.92 -15.61 3.80
C VAL A 41 -8.29 -14.54 2.93
N VAL A 42 -8.11 -14.83 1.65
CA VAL A 42 -7.58 -13.89 0.66
C VAL A 42 -8.74 -13.28 -0.13
N LEU A 43 -8.79 -11.95 -0.16
CA LEU A 43 -9.59 -11.18 -1.10
C LEU A 43 -8.65 -10.53 -2.11
N TYR A 44 -8.88 -10.73 -3.40
CA TYR A 44 -8.08 -10.10 -4.45
C TYR A 44 -8.96 -9.29 -5.39
N SER A 45 -8.54 -8.05 -5.67
CA SER A 45 -9.14 -7.19 -6.68
C SER A 45 -8.11 -6.86 -7.75
N PRO A 46 -8.40 -7.17 -9.04
CA PRO A 46 -7.55 -6.71 -10.12
C PRO A 46 -7.68 -5.19 -10.24
N GLY A 47 -6.62 -4.52 -10.70
CA GLY A 47 -6.64 -3.07 -10.82
C GLY A 47 -7.61 -2.55 -11.88
N VAL A 48 -7.89 -1.25 -11.82
CA VAL A 48 -8.75 -0.53 -12.79
C VAL A 48 -8.31 -0.85 -14.23
N GLY A 49 -9.27 -1.03 -15.14
CA GLY A 49 -8.98 -1.30 -16.56
C GLY A 49 -8.42 -2.71 -16.85
N SER A 50 -8.32 -3.60 -15.87
CA SER A 50 -7.95 -5.01 -16.13
C SER A 50 -8.89 -5.71 -17.13
N GLY A 51 -10.08 -5.15 -17.40
CA GLY A 51 -11.03 -5.60 -18.43
C GLY A 51 -11.88 -6.75 -17.89
N ARG A 52 -13.04 -6.43 -17.31
CA ARG A 52 -13.96 -7.41 -16.71
C ARG A 52 -14.84 -8.12 -17.76
N GLY A 53 -14.65 -7.83 -19.06
CA GLY A 53 -15.44 -8.43 -20.15
C GLY A 53 -15.03 -9.88 -20.52
N ASN A 54 -16.03 -10.72 -20.82
CA ASN A 54 -15.85 -12.09 -21.29
C ASN A 54 -15.44 -12.22 -22.77
N ASN A 55 -15.29 -11.10 -23.48
CA ASN A 55 -14.96 -11.06 -24.90
C ASN A 55 -13.96 -9.93 -25.23
N TRP A 56 -13.21 -10.14 -26.31
CA TRP A 56 -12.04 -9.31 -26.68
C TRP A 56 -12.38 -7.83 -26.90
N ALA A 57 -13.58 -7.54 -27.43
CA ALA A 57 -14.06 -6.19 -27.69
C ALA A 57 -14.40 -5.44 -26.39
N ALA A 58 -15.11 -6.07 -25.44
CA ALA A 58 -15.41 -5.48 -24.13
C ALA A 58 -14.13 -5.23 -23.33
N ARG A 59 -13.18 -6.19 -23.37
CA ARG A 59 -11.86 -6.02 -22.75
C ARG A 59 -11.08 -4.85 -23.34
N ARG A 60 -11.21 -4.58 -24.64
CA ARG A 60 -10.52 -3.48 -25.34
C ARG A 60 -11.18 -2.11 -25.04
N MET A 61 -12.50 -2.09 -24.85
CA MET A 61 -13.26 -0.88 -24.53
C MET A 61 -13.01 -0.42 -23.08
N ASP A 62 -13.03 -1.34 -22.11
CA ASP A 62 -12.55 -1.12 -20.75
C ASP A 62 -11.09 -0.63 -20.75
N ARG A 63 -10.29 -1.11 -21.71
CA ARG A 63 -8.88 -0.76 -21.88
C ARG A 63 -8.56 0.63 -22.39
N LEU A 64 -9.49 1.25 -23.09
CA LEU A 64 -9.25 2.55 -23.69
C LEU A 64 -9.90 3.66 -22.88
N LEU A 65 -11.06 3.39 -22.27
CA LEU A 65 -11.85 4.38 -21.56
C LEU A 65 -11.65 4.34 -20.03
N GLY A 66 -11.45 3.16 -19.43
CA GLY A 66 -11.46 2.99 -17.96
C GLY A 66 -10.15 3.35 -17.24
N GLY A 67 -8.97 3.04 -17.81
CA GLY A 67 -7.72 3.14 -17.06
C GLY A 67 -6.92 4.45 -17.18
N ALA A 68 -7.46 5.47 -17.85
CA ALA A 68 -6.86 6.81 -17.95
C ALA A 68 -7.55 7.89 -17.09
N LEU A 69 -8.79 7.66 -16.61
CA LEU A 69 -9.66 8.72 -16.05
C LEU A 69 -10.06 8.55 -14.57
N GLY A 70 -9.54 7.53 -13.86
CA GLY A 70 -9.90 7.26 -12.46
C GLY A 70 -11.29 6.63 -12.28
N TRP A 71 -12.03 6.42 -13.36
CA TRP A 71 -13.29 5.69 -13.41
C TRP A 71 -13.03 4.23 -13.02
N GLY A 72 -13.71 3.73 -11.99
CA GLY A 72 -13.57 2.36 -11.49
C GLY A 72 -12.78 2.20 -10.18
N LEU A 73 -12.05 3.22 -9.70
CA LEU A 73 -11.35 3.09 -8.41
C LEU A 73 -12.32 3.12 -7.22
N THR A 74 -13.35 3.97 -7.31
CA THR A 74 -14.46 3.99 -6.35
C THR A 74 -15.18 2.65 -6.33
N ASP A 75 -15.43 2.05 -7.50
CA ASP A 75 -16.08 0.75 -7.61
C ASP A 75 -15.21 -0.35 -6.97
N ILE A 76 -13.88 -0.32 -7.15
CA ILE A 76 -12.97 -1.25 -6.46
C ILE A 76 -13.05 -1.09 -4.94
N ILE A 77 -13.06 0.15 -4.43
CA ILE A 77 -13.15 0.42 -2.99
C ILE A 77 -14.50 -0.09 -2.46
N GLU A 78 -15.59 0.21 -3.15
CA GLU A 78 -16.93 -0.22 -2.77
C GLU A 78 -17.09 -1.75 -2.85
N ASP A 79 -16.63 -2.39 -3.92
CA ASP A 79 -16.63 -3.85 -4.10
C ASP A 79 -15.86 -4.54 -2.97
N MET A 80 -14.66 -4.05 -2.64
CA MET A 80 -13.86 -4.62 -1.55
C MET A 80 -14.49 -4.38 -0.19
N TYR A 81 -15.10 -3.21 0.03
CA TYR A 81 -15.84 -2.94 1.27
C TYR A 81 -17.08 -3.84 1.40
N ARG A 82 -17.83 -4.07 0.32
CA ARG A 82 -18.96 -5.02 0.28
C ARG A 82 -18.49 -6.44 0.59
N ASN A 83 -17.42 -6.92 -0.05
CA ASN A 83 -16.85 -8.24 0.24
C ASN A 83 -16.40 -8.38 1.70
N LEU A 84 -15.81 -7.31 2.25
CA LEU A 84 -15.45 -7.28 3.67
C LEU A 84 -16.69 -7.36 4.57
N VAL A 85 -17.78 -6.65 4.28
CA VAL A 85 -19.05 -6.75 5.03
C VAL A 85 -19.64 -8.16 5.01
N PHE A 86 -19.52 -8.88 3.90
CA PHE A 86 -19.98 -10.28 3.83
C PHE A 86 -19.13 -11.24 4.68
N LEU A 87 -17.82 -10.98 4.80
CA LEU A 87 -16.88 -11.89 5.44
C LEU A 87 -16.59 -11.57 6.91
N TYR A 88 -16.52 -10.30 7.27
CA TYR A 88 -16.05 -9.84 8.58
C TYR A 88 -17.05 -10.19 9.68
N GLU A 89 -16.54 -10.82 10.74
CA GLU A 89 -17.21 -10.88 12.04
C GLU A 89 -16.40 -10.07 13.06
N PRO A 90 -17.04 -9.41 14.04
CA PRO A 90 -16.31 -8.66 15.06
C PRO A 90 -15.20 -9.48 15.73
N GLY A 91 -13.99 -8.91 15.73
CA GLY A 91 -12.79 -9.55 16.25
C GLY A 91 -11.92 -10.24 15.20
N ASP A 92 -12.37 -10.33 13.94
CA ASP A 92 -11.50 -10.75 12.85
C ASP A 92 -10.38 -9.73 12.57
N GLU A 93 -9.23 -10.22 12.11
CA GLU A 93 -8.10 -9.38 11.76
C GLU A 93 -8.14 -8.98 10.29
N ILE A 94 -7.83 -7.72 9.99
CA ILE A 94 -7.82 -7.19 8.62
C ILE A 94 -6.41 -6.75 8.26
N MET A 95 -5.94 -7.21 7.10
CA MET A 95 -4.69 -6.76 6.48
C MET A 95 -4.98 -6.28 5.07
N VAL A 96 -4.41 -5.16 4.67
CA VAL A 96 -4.67 -4.54 3.37
C VAL A 96 -3.37 -4.32 2.63
N PHE A 97 -3.35 -4.68 1.35
CA PHE A 97 -2.19 -4.55 0.48
C PHE A 97 -2.57 -3.83 -0.81
N GLY A 98 -1.65 -3.03 -1.35
CA GLY A 98 -1.87 -2.48 -2.67
C GLY A 98 -0.64 -1.90 -3.35
N PHE A 99 -0.72 -1.76 -4.67
CA PHE A 99 0.33 -1.18 -5.50
C PHE A 99 -0.23 -0.06 -6.37
N SER A 100 0.49 1.05 -6.53
CA SER A 100 0.13 2.13 -7.45
C SER A 100 -1.23 2.76 -7.08
N ARG A 101 -2.15 2.88 -8.04
CA ARG A 101 -3.56 3.24 -7.79
C ARG A 101 -4.28 2.21 -6.90
N GLY A 102 -3.86 0.95 -6.90
CA GLY A 102 -4.33 -0.05 -5.95
C GLY A 102 -3.90 0.26 -4.52
N ALA A 103 -2.70 0.83 -4.31
CA ALA A 103 -2.27 1.34 -3.01
C ALA A 103 -3.11 2.53 -2.55
N PHE A 104 -3.51 3.42 -3.48
CA PHE A 104 -4.48 4.47 -3.19
C PHE A 104 -5.81 3.86 -2.72
N ALA A 105 -6.36 2.88 -3.45
CA ALA A 105 -7.59 2.20 -3.05
C ALA A 105 -7.46 1.47 -1.71
N ALA A 106 -6.34 0.81 -1.43
CA ALA A 106 -6.06 0.15 -0.15
C ALA A 106 -6.11 1.16 1.00
N ARG A 107 -5.42 2.30 0.86
CA ARG A 107 -5.45 3.40 1.84
C ARG A 107 -6.83 4.01 1.97
N SER A 108 -7.56 4.19 0.87
CA SER A 108 -8.94 4.70 0.88
C SER A 108 -9.92 3.73 1.54
N LEU A 109 -9.75 2.42 1.34
CA LEU A 109 -10.53 1.40 2.02
C LEU A 109 -10.30 1.44 3.53
N VAL A 110 -9.04 1.55 3.97
CA VAL A 110 -8.71 1.78 5.40
C VAL A 110 -9.37 3.07 5.91
N GLY A 111 -9.35 4.15 5.12
CA GLY A 111 -10.01 5.41 5.46
C GLY A 111 -11.53 5.29 5.56
N LEU A 112 -12.17 4.53 4.66
CA LEU A 112 -13.60 4.24 4.68
C LEU A 112 -13.98 3.42 5.90
N ILE A 113 -13.21 2.37 6.20
CA ILE A 113 -13.37 1.55 7.42
C ILE A 113 -13.26 2.43 8.67
N ARG A 114 -12.28 3.35 8.71
CA ARG A 114 -12.18 4.34 9.79
C ARG A 114 -13.38 5.27 9.86
N SER A 115 -13.88 5.73 8.72
CA SER A 115 -14.97 6.71 8.64
C SER A 115 -16.32 6.11 9.01
N CYS A 116 -16.62 4.89 8.58
CA CYS A 116 -17.96 4.30 8.66
C CYS A 116 -18.03 3.04 9.56
N GLY A 117 -16.90 2.44 9.95
CA GLY A 117 -16.88 1.11 10.59
C GLY A 117 -17.12 0.00 9.58
N ILE A 118 -17.52 -1.19 10.06
CA ILE A 118 -17.94 -2.31 9.21
C ILE A 118 -19.33 -2.75 9.71
N PRO A 119 -20.39 -2.56 8.91
CA PRO A 119 -21.76 -2.86 9.33
C PRO A 119 -22.07 -4.36 9.23
N ALA A 120 -23.24 -4.75 9.73
CA ALA A 120 -23.79 -6.09 9.48
C ALA A 120 -24.35 -6.19 8.05
N ARG A 121 -24.60 -7.43 7.59
CA ARG A 121 -24.98 -7.74 6.20
C ARG A 121 -26.35 -7.18 5.80
N ASP A 122 -27.21 -6.87 6.76
CA ASP A 122 -28.51 -6.23 6.53
C ASP A 122 -28.39 -4.75 6.09
N LYS A 123 -27.22 -4.13 6.30
CA LYS A 123 -26.92 -2.73 5.94
C LYS A 123 -26.31 -2.55 4.55
N LEU A 124 -26.27 -3.58 3.70
CA LEU A 124 -25.69 -3.51 2.36
C LEU A 124 -26.31 -2.42 1.46
N ALA A 125 -27.59 -2.10 1.67
CA ALA A 125 -28.30 -1.04 0.95
C ALA A 125 -27.84 0.37 1.35
N GLU A 126 -27.26 0.53 2.55
CA GLU A 126 -26.77 1.80 3.09
C GLU A 126 -25.29 2.06 2.74
N ILE A 127 -24.59 1.12 2.10
CA ILE A 127 -23.19 1.29 1.66
C ILE A 127 -22.98 2.49 0.71
N PRO A 128 -23.86 2.77 -0.28
CA PRO A 128 -23.71 3.97 -1.12
C PRO A 128 -23.75 5.27 -0.31
N GLU A 129 -24.56 5.34 0.76
CA GLU A 129 -24.59 6.49 1.67
C GLU A 129 -23.28 6.60 2.46
N ALA A 130 -22.77 5.49 2.99
CA ALA A 130 -21.46 5.45 3.66
C ALA A 130 -20.32 5.92 2.73
N MET A 131 -20.34 5.49 1.47
CA MET A 131 -19.40 5.95 0.44
C MET A 131 -19.54 7.44 0.15
N GLN A 132 -20.76 7.95 0.03
CA GLN A 132 -21.00 9.38 -0.18
C GLN A 132 -20.50 10.21 1.01
N ARG A 133 -20.76 9.76 2.23
CA ARG A 133 -20.29 10.40 3.46
C ARG A 133 -18.78 10.40 3.52
N TYR A 134 -18.13 9.26 3.28
CA TYR A 134 -16.68 9.15 3.23
C TYR A 134 -16.09 10.10 2.20
N ARG A 135 -16.74 10.30 1.06
CA ARG A 135 -16.28 11.19 -0.03
C ARG A 135 -16.56 12.67 0.19
N SER A 136 -17.40 13.00 1.19
CA SER A 136 -17.74 14.37 1.51
C SER A 136 -16.61 15.07 2.27
N ARG A 137 -16.42 16.36 1.95
CA ARG A 137 -15.43 17.24 2.59
C ARG A 137 -16.05 18.19 3.60
N ALA A 138 -17.33 18.02 3.87
CA ALA A 138 -18.01 18.83 4.87
C ALA A 138 -17.40 18.56 6.26
N PRO A 139 -17.20 19.57 7.11
CA PRO A 139 -16.61 19.38 8.44
C PRO A 139 -17.29 18.29 9.26
N GLU A 140 -18.61 18.17 9.12
CA GLU A 140 -19.45 17.21 9.81
C GLU A 140 -19.21 15.75 9.41
N THR A 141 -18.61 15.51 8.23
CA THR A 141 -18.24 14.16 7.75
C THR A 141 -16.82 13.76 8.13
N HIS A 142 -16.07 14.62 8.86
CA HIS A 142 -14.78 14.24 9.41
C HIS A 142 -14.93 13.03 10.36
N PRO A 143 -14.04 12.02 10.32
CA PRO A 143 -14.22 10.77 11.08
C PRO A 143 -14.36 10.95 12.59
N ASP A 144 -13.79 12.01 13.18
CA ASP A 144 -13.87 12.28 14.62
C ASP A 144 -14.96 13.32 14.98
N HIS A 145 -15.72 13.80 14.00
CA HIS A 145 -16.84 14.72 14.26
C HIS A 145 -18.02 13.99 14.93
N PRO A 146 -18.75 14.59 15.89
CA PRO A 146 -19.87 13.95 16.58
C PRO A 146 -20.90 13.30 15.66
N GLU A 147 -21.23 13.92 14.52
CA GLU A 147 -22.15 13.31 13.54
C GLU A 147 -21.61 12.03 12.91
N SER A 148 -20.30 11.94 12.67
CA SER A 148 -19.68 10.72 12.15
C SER A 148 -19.62 9.63 13.23
N LEU A 149 -19.45 10.00 14.50
CA LEU A 149 -19.56 9.08 15.63
C LEU A 149 -20.99 8.51 15.73
N ALA A 150 -22.00 9.37 15.62
CA ALA A 150 -23.41 8.97 15.61
C ALA A 150 -23.76 8.08 14.41
N PHE A 151 -23.31 8.46 13.21
CA PHE A 151 -23.49 7.66 12.00
C PHE A 151 -22.88 6.26 12.18
N ARG A 152 -21.61 6.17 12.63
CA ARG A 152 -20.95 4.88 12.88
C ARG A 152 -21.66 4.03 13.93
N ALA A 153 -22.10 4.64 15.02
CA ALA A 153 -22.82 3.90 16.07
C ALA A 153 -24.11 3.27 15.56
N LYS A 154 -24.81 3.93 14.62
CA LYS A 154 -26.01 3.40 13.97
C LYS A 154 -25.70 2.39 12.86
N PHE A 155 -24.72 2.70 12.02
CA PHE A 155 -24.39 1.92 10.82
C PHE A 155 -23.63 0.64 11.16
N ALA A 156 -22.65 0.73 12.07
CA ALA A 156 -21.76 -0.35 12.49
C ALA A 156 -21.73 -0.51 14.02
N PRO A 157 -22.85 -0.87 14.68
CA PRO A 157 -22.95 -0.86 16.14
C PRO A 157 -22.01 -1.85 16.84
N ARG A 158 -21.62 -2.95 16.16
CA ARG A 158 -20.77 -4.03 16.71
C ARG A 158 -19.27 -3.69 16.73
N VAL A 159 -18.87 -2.52 16.22
CA VAL A 159 -17.46 -2.09 16.20
C VAL A 159 -17.32 -0.60 16.55
N TYR A 160 -16.15 -0.20 17.04
CA TYR A 160 -15.77 1.21 17.26
C TYR A 160 -14.30 1.42 16.88
N VAL A 161 -13.89 2.65 16.52
CA VAL A 161 -12.55 2.85 15.90
C VAL A 161 -11.47 3.40 16.83
N ASN A 162 -11.84 4.07 17.93
CA ASN A 162 -10.88 4.64 18.88
C ASN A 162 -11.52 4.94 20.25
N ASP A 163 -10.69 5.34 21.21
CA ASP A 163 -11.13 5.62 22.59
C ASP A 163 -12.04 6.86 22.67
N THR A 164 -11.86 7.83 21.76
CA THR A 164 -12.76 8.99 21.61
C THR A 164 -14.18 8.54 21.28
N GLU A 165 -14.35 7.63 20.32
CA GLU A 165 -15.66 7.06 19.98
C GLU A 165 -16.22 6.23 21.13
N ALA A 166 -15.41 5.38 21.77
CA ALA A 166 -15.86 4.59 22.92
C ALA A 166 -16.39 5.47 24.07
N LYS A 167 -15.70 6.59 24.36
CA LYS A 167 -16.16 7.57 25.36
C LYS A 167 -17.45 8.25 24.90
N TRP A 168 -17.50 8.71 23.64
CA TRP A 168 -18.69 9.36 23.09
C TRP A 168 -19.91 8.45 23.15
N ARG A 169 -19.78 7.17 22.79
CA ARG A 169 -20.90 6.21 22.82
C ARG A 169 -21.44 6.00 24.23
N ARG A 170 -20.59 5.87 25.25
CA ARG A 170 -21.01 5.78 26.66
C ARG A 170 -21.77 7.03 27.14
N GLN A 171 -21.38 8.21 26.67
CA GLN A 171 -22.01 9.48 27.05
C GLN A 171 -23.35 9.74 26.36
N ASN A 172 -23.60 9.08 25.22
CA ASN A 172 -24.79 9.30 24.39
C ASN A 172 -25.71 8.06 24.33
N ASP A 173 -25.55 7.12 25.27
CA ASP A 173 -26.32 5.87 25.36
C ASP A 173 -26.33 5.06 24.03
N ALA A 174 -25.20 5.07 23.32
CA ALA A 174 -25.04 4.37 22.06
C ALA A 174 -24.38 2.98 22.25
N PRO A 175 -24.63 1.99 21.36
CA PRO A 175 -24.14 0.62 21.54
C PRO A 175 -22.62 0.53 21.70
N ILE A 176 -22.14 -0.03 22.82
CA ILE A 176 -20.70 -0.17 23.11
C ILE A 176 -20.30 -1.45 23.87
N ASN A 177 -21.19 -2.04 24.67
CA ASN A 177 -20.84 -3.14 25.57
C ASN A 177 -20.31 -4.38 24.83
N ASP A 178 -20.95 -4.75 23.71
CA ASP A 178 -20.54 -5.90 22.87
C ASP A 178 -19.73 -5.47 21.63
N ALA A 179 -19.38 -4.19 21.54
CA ALA A 179 -18.66 -3.66 20.39
C ALA A 179 -17.16 -3.94 20.52
N VAL A 180 -16.53 -4.36 19.41
CA VAL A 180 -15.10 -4.65 19.37
C VAL A 180 -14.34 -3.47 18.77
N ARG A 181 -13.16 -3.16 19.32
CA ARG A 181 -12.27 -2.15 18.72
C ARG A 181 -11.80 -2.63 17.36
N LEU A 182 -12.10 -1.86 16.32
CA LEU A 182 -11.65 -2.15 14.98
C LEU A 182 -10.19 -1.72 14.80
N GLY A 183 -9.39 -2.60 14.22
CA GLY A 183 -7.98 -2.37 13.90
C GLY A 183 -7.63 -2.95 12.54
N ILE A 184 -6.66 -2.33 11.87
CA ILE A 184 -6.03 -2.90 10.69
C ILE A 184 -4.68 -3.45 11.16
N ALA A 185 -4.55 -4.77 11.19
CA ALA A 185 -3.34 -5.44 11.68
C ALA A 185 -2.11 -5.05 10.85
N TYR A 186 -2.28 -4.89 9.53
CA TYR A 186 -1.19 -4.51 8.64
C TYR A 186 -1.65 -3.77 7.39
N LEU A 187 -0.92 -2.72 7.00
CA LEU A 187 -1.06 -2.04 5.70
C LEU A 187 0.27 -2.08 4.93
N GLY A 188 0.33 -2.89 3.87
CA GLY A 188 1.52 -3.02 3.01
C GLY A 188 1.30 -2.42 1.64
N VAL A 189 2.01 -1.35 1.30
CA VAL A 189 1.83 -0.65 0.03
C VAL A 189 3.12 -0.45 -0.74
N TRP A 190 3.05 -0.61 -2.06
CA TRP A 190 4.12 -0.27 -3.00
C TRP A 190 3.73 0.97 -3.80
N ASP A 191 4.63 1.94 -3.80
CA ASP A 191 4.64 3.18 -4.57
C ASP A 191 3.26 3.80 -4.79
N THR A 192 2.65 4.32 -3.72
CA THR A 192 1.32 4.92 -3.80
C THR A 192 1.32 6.13 -4.74
N VAL A 193 0.48 6.09 -5.77
CA VAL A 193 0.27 7.21 -6.69
C VAL A 193 -1.19 7.66 -6.71
N SER A 194 -1.42 8.93 -7.04
CA SER A 194 -2.77 9.47 -7.12
C SER A 194 -3.63 8.77 -8.17
N ALA A 195 -4.94 8.76 -7.94
CA ALA A 195 -5.90 8.52 -9.00
C ALA A 195 -5.87 9.69 -9.99
N LEU A 196 -5.42 9.43 -11.21
CA LEU A 196 -5.52 10.37 -12.33
C LEU A 196 -7.01 10.66 -12.58
N GLY A 197 -7.46 11.85 -12.18
CA GLY A 197 -8.76 12.40 -12.59
C GLY A 197 -8.66 13.07 -13.96
N LEU A 198 -9.63 13.93 -14.30
CA LEU A 198 -9.59 14.74 -15.51
C LEU A 198 -8.34 15.65 -15.52
N PRO A 199 -7.67 15.85 -16.67
CA PRO A 199 -6.59 16.82 -16.78
C PRO A 199 -6.98 18.19 -16.25
N ALA A 200 -6.11 18.80 -15.43
CA ALA A 200 -6.42 20.03 -14.69
C ALA A 200 -6.79 21.24 -15.57
N PHE A 201 -6.43 21.23 -16.85
CA PHE A 201 -6.77 22.27 -17.82
C PHE A 201 -8.21 22.18 -18.35
N LEU A 202 -8.92 21.06 -18.12
CA LEU A 202 -10.30 20.91 -18.59
C LEU A 202 -11.29 21.66 -17.68
N PRO A 203 -12.34 22.29 -18.23
CA PRO A 203 -13.41 22.87 -17.42
C PRO A 203 -14.05 21.80 -16.54
N PHE A 204 -14.39 22.16 -15.29
CA PHE A 204 -14.94 21.27 -14.24
C PHE A 204 -14.00 20.17 -13.71
N ALA A 205 -12.75 20.06 -14.19
CA ALA A 205 -11.80 19.06 -13.71
C ALA A 205 -11.56 19.13 -12.20
N ALA A 206 -11.53 20.33 -11.60
CA ALA A 206 -11.35 20.47 -10.16
C ALA A 206 -12.48 19.80 -9.35
N ARG A 207 -13.73 19.99 -9.75
CA ARG A 207 -14.91 19.37 -9.12
C ARG A 207 -14.92 17.86 -9.33
N PHE A 208 -14.58 17.41 -10.53
CA PHE A 208 -14.47 15.99 -10.85
C PHE A 208 -13.31 15.32 -10.08
N ASN A 209 -12.16 15.99 -9.93
CA ASN A 209 -10.98 15.43 -9.29
C ASN A 209 -11.05 15.46 -7.77
N ALA A 210 -11.91 16.29 -7.18
CA ALA A 210 -12.11 16.35 -5.73
C ALA A 210 -12.45 14.97 -5.13
N GLN A 211 -13.17 14.15 -5.90
CA GLN A 211 -13.61 12.81 -5.52
C GLN A 211 -12.47 11.76 -5.46
N TYR A 212 -11.30 12.11 -6.00
CA TYR A 212 -10.10 11.26 -6.13
C TYR A 212 -8.93 11.75 -5.27
N ARG A 213 -9.14 12.76 -4.43
CA ARG A 213 -8.17 13.19 -3.41
C ARG A 213 -8.34 12.33 -2.16
N PHE A 214 -7.25 12.04 -1.45
CA PHE A 214 -7.34 11.38 -0.14
C PHE A 214 -8.21 12.20 0.82
N HIS A 215 -9.12 11.55 1.54
CA HIS A 215 -9.88 12.22 2.61
C HIS A 215 -8.96 12.74 3.71
N ASP A 216 -7.97 11.92 4.04
CA ASP A 216 -6.85 12.22 4.88
C ASP A 216 -5.62 11.51 4.30
N ALA A 217 -4.54 12.25 4.03
CA ALA A 217 -3.29 11.67 3.54
C ALA A 217 -2.48 11.03 4.67
N VAL A 218 -2.80 11.39 5.92
CA VAL A 218 -2.19 10.90 7.16
C VAL A 218 -2.63 9.45 7.40
N LEU A 219 -1.70 8.61 7.86
CA LEU A 219 -2.04 7.24 8.20
C LEU A 219 -2.82 7.21 9.53
N THR A 220 -3.99 6.58 9.51
CA THR A 220 -4.84 6.48 10.71
C THR A 220 -4.19 5.60 11.77
N SER A 221 -4.34 6.00 13.04
CA SER A 221 -3.89 5.19 14.17
C SER A 221 -4.63 3.86 14.35
N MET A 222 -5.67 3.58 13.56
CA MET A 222 -6.28 2.25 13.46
C MET A 222 -5.33 1.21 12.85
N VAL A 223 -4.36 1.64 12.05
CA VAL A 223 -3.34 0.75 11.47
C VAL A 223 -2.28 0.46 12.52
N LEU A 224 -2.13 -0.81 12.88
CA LEU A 224 -1.21 -1.26 13.93
C LEU A 224 0.23 -1.41 13.45
N ALA A 225 0.41 -1.82 12.19
CA ALA A 225 1.71 -1.88 11.53
C ALA A 225 1.57 -1.54 10.04
N ALA A 226 2.59 -0.92 9.45
CA ALA A 226 2.56 -0.50 8.06
C ALA A 226 3.93 -0.53 7.41
N ARG A 227 3.97 -0.86 6.11
CA ARG A 227 5.14 -0.67 5.25
C ARG A 227 4.75 0.04 3.96
N HIS A 228 5.49 1.08 3.61
CA HIS A 228 5.37 1.76 2.32
C HIS A 228 6.72 1.80 1.60
N ALA A 229 6.83 1.04 0.51
CA ALA A 229 8.01 1.03 -0.34
C ALA A 229 7.83 2.07 -1.46
N ILE A 230 8.67 3.10 -1.51
CA ILE A 230 8.57 4.21 -2.47
C ILE A 230 9.69 4.10 -3.51
N SER A 231 9.38 4.37 -4.77
CA SER A 231 10.35 4.40 -5.87
C SER A 231 11.17 5.70 -5.91
N ILE A 232 12.49 5.56 -5.96
CA ILE A 232 13.45 6.67 -6.17
C ILE A 232 13.44 7.12 -7.63
N ASP A 233 13.50 6.19 -8.59
CA ASP A 233 13.78 6.50 -10.00
C ASP A 233 12.54 6.69 -10.88
N GLU A 234 11.36 6.86 -10.28
CA GLU A 234 10.16 7.17 -11.03
C GLU A 234 10.11 8.66 -11.39
N ARG A 235 10.27 8.95 -12.69
CA ARG A 235 10.39 10.33 -13.20
C ARG A 235 9.13 10.84 -13.91
N ARG A 236 8.06 10.06 -14.07
CA ARG A 236 6.86 10.53 -14.77
C ARG A 236 6.08 11.50 -13.88
N LYS A 237 5.84 12.74 -14.35
CA LYS A 237 5.01 13.73 -13.62
C LYS A 237 3.60 13.24 -13.29
N THR A 238 3.09 12.27 -14.05
CA THR A 238 1.76 11.67 -13.86
C THR A 238 1.72 10.61 -12.75
N PHE A 239 2.86 10.31 -12.11
CA PHE A 239 3.01 9.36 -11.00
C PHE A 239 3.63 10.04 -9.76
N PRO A 240 3.01 11.10 -9.21
CA PRO A 240 3.49 11.68 -7.95
C PRO A 240 3.33 10.66 -6.82
N SER A 241 4.38 10.53 -6.00
CA SER A 241 4.37 9.71 -4.79
C SER A 241 3.53 10.39 -3.69
N TYR A 242 2.88 9.58 -2.85
CA TYR A 242 2.14 10.05 -1.67
C TYR A 242 2.73 9.47 -0.39
N PRO A 243 3.90 9.95 0.08
CA PRO A 243 4.46 9.52 1.36
C PRO A 243 3.51 9.86 2.52
N TRP A 244 3.57 9.08 3.60
CA TRP A 244 2.97 9.45 4.87
C TRP A 244 3.84 10.46 5.60
N SER A 245 3.20 11.38 6.32
CA SER A 245 3.86 12.47 7.05
C SER A 245 3.93 12.26 8.56
N ASN A 246 3.35 11.18 9.10
CA ASN A 246 3.13 10.97 10.53
C ASN A 246 3.71 9.65 11.08
N MET A 247 4.69 9.06 10.40
CA MET A 247 5.27 7.77 10.83
C MET A 247 5.93 7.89 12.21
N LEU A 248 6.63 8.99 12.46
CA LEU A 248 7.29 9.23 13.75
C LEU A 248 6.26 9.25 14.89
N ASP A 249 5.20 10.04 14.74
CA ASP A 249 4.14 10.15 15.75
C ASP A 249 3.45 8.81 16.06
N LEU A 250 3.24 7.97 15.02
CA LEU A 250 2.67 6.64 15.21
C LEU A 250 3.63 5.70 15.93
N ASN A 251 4.92 5.71 15.59
CA ASN A 251 5.91 4.84 16.25
C ASN A 251 6.16 5.25 17.71
N VAL A 252 6.10 6.54 18.05
CA VAL A 252 6.15 7.01 19.45
C VAL A 252 4.97 6.46 20.25
N LYS A 253 3.78 6.43 19.66
CA LYS A 253 2.56 5.97 20.34
C LYS A 253 2.57 4.46 20.66
N TYR A 254 3.24 3.64 19.86
CA TYR A 254 3.20 2.18 19.97
C TYR A 254 4.39 1.56 20.74
N GLU A 255 5.18 2.36 21.46
CA GLU A 255 6.19 1.94 22.47
C GLU A 255 7.00 0.69 22.10
N SER A 256 7.64 0.72 20.92
CA SER A 256 8.70 -0.21 20.59
C SER A 256 9.94 0.62 20.29
N GLU A 257 10.67 1.01 21.33
CA GLU A 257 11.90 1.81 21.22
C GLU A 257 13.01 1.10 20.40
N LEU A 258 12.80 -0.16 19.98
CA LEU A 258 13.78 -0.97 19.26
C LEU A 258 13.37 -1.37 17.83
N ILE A 259 12.06 -1.51 17.52
CA ILE A 259 11.59 -1.92 16.17
C ILE A 259 10.37 -1.09 15.76
N PRO A 260 10.47 -0.20 14.76
CA PRO A 260 9.34 0.59 14.28
C PRO A 260 8.26 -0.31 13.65
N THR A 261 7.00 -0.14 14.04
CA THR A 261 5.85 -0.84 13.43
C THR A 261 5.36 -0.15 12.17
N HIS A 262 5.59 1.16 12.04
CA HIS A 262 5.20 1.98 10.89
C HIS A 262 6.43 2.44 10.15
N MET A 263 6.70 1.84 8.99
CA MET A 263 7.88 2.12 8.21
C MET A 263 7.53 2.61 6.81
N GLN A 264 8.32 3.56 6.34
CA GLN A 264 8.33 4.02 4.97
C GLN A 264 9.77 4.12 4.52
N GLN A 265 10.10 3.49 3.39
CA GLN A 265 11.47 3.48 2.88
C GLN A 265 11.50 3.69 1.36
N TRP A 266 12.57 4.31 0.90
CA TRP A 266 12.86 4.56 -0.51
C TRP A 266 13.71 3.43 -1.10
N PHE A 267 13.25 2.87 -2.21
CA PHE A 267 13.86 1.75 -2.92
C PHE A 267 14.33 2.19 -4.30
N ALA A 268 15.46 1.66 -4.74
CA ALA A 268 16.00 1.90 -6.07
C ALA A 268 15.09 1.31 -7.16
N GLY A 269 15.09 1.97 -8.31
CA GLY A 269 14.32 1.64 -9.48
C GLY A 269 13.02 2.45 -9.60
N ASN A 270 12.43 2.40 -10.81
CA ASN A 270 11.18 3.08 -11.15
C ASN A 270 9.94 2.38 -10.53
N HIS A 271 8.74 2.85 -10.86
CA HIS A 271 7.48 2.32 -10.31
C HIS A 271 7.32 0.79 -10.45
N GLY A 272 7.71 0.22 -11.61
CA GLY A 272 7.66 -1.23 -11.84
C GLY A 272 8.80 -1.98 -11.17
N SER A 273 9.93 -1.32 -10.93
CA SER A 273 11.05 -1.88 -10.18
C SER A 273 10.77 -1.96 -8.67
N VAL A 274 9.78 -1.22 -8.14
CA VAL A 274 9.34 -1.34 -6.74
C VAL A 274 8.09 -2.19 -6.58
N GLY A 275 7.09 -2.03 -7.46
CA GLY A 275 5.82 -2.77 -7.36
C GLY A 275 5.73 -4.06 -8.18
N GLY A 276 6.73 -4.35 -9.01
CA GLY A 276 6.72 -5.48 -9.94
C GLY A 276 5.87 -5.21 -11.20
N GLY A 277 5.51 -6.29 -11.91
CA GLY A 277 4.70 -6.20 -13.13
C GLY A 277 5.47 -6.05 -14.44
N GLY A 278 6.79 -6.25 -14.42
CA GLY A 278 7.62 -6.30 -15.63
C GLY A 278 8.64 -7.44 -15.57
N SER A 279 9.38 -7.64 -16.66
CA SER A 279 10.26 -8.81 -16.84
C SER A 279 11.47 -8.82 -15.92
N ARG A 280 11.89 -7.62 -15.47
CA ARG A 280 12.93 -7.42 -14.46
C ARG A 280 12.29 -7.55 -13.09
N VAL A 281 12.91 -8.30 -12.20
CA VAL A 281 12.29 -8.58 -10.89
C VAL A 281 13.25 -8.44 -9.73
N GLY A 282 14.53 -8.12 -9.95
CA GLY A 282 15.49 -8.07 -8.87
C GLY A 282 15.20 -6.99 -7.85
N LEU A 283 15.10 -5.74 -8.29
CA LEU A 283 14.73 -4.64 -7.41
C LEU A 283 13.35 -4.86 -6.78
N SER A 284 12.38 -5.34 -7.57
CA SER A 284 11.00 -5.50 -7.10
C SER A 284 10.85 -6.62 -6.09
N SER A 285 11.71 -7.63 -6.14
CA SER A 285 11.67 -8.75 -5.19
C SER A 285 12.23 -8.37 -3.83
N ILE A 286 13.19 -7.43 -3.79
CA ILE A 286 13.67 -6.85 -2.53
C ILE A 286 12.53 -6.09 -1.83
N ALA A 287 11.83 -5.22 -2.56
CA ALA A 287 10.68 -4.48 -2.02
C ALA A 287 9.51 -5.39 -1.64
N LEU A 288 9.27 -6.47 -2.40
CA LEU A 288 8.31 -7.52 -2.05
C LEU A 288 8.67 -8.20 -0.73
N ASN A 289 9.91 -8.66 -0.59
CA ASN A 289 10.38 -9.36 0.60
C ASN A 289 10.29 -8.47 1.84
N TRP A 290 10.65 -7.20 1.72
CA TRP A 290 10.48 -6.24 2.81
C TRP A 290 9.02 -6.10 3.23
N VAL A 291 8.07 -5.89 2.32
CA VAL A 291 6.64 -5.83 2.72
C VAL A 291 6.16 -7.17 3.30
N ALA A 292 6.60 -8.30 2.73
CA ALA A 292 6.21 -9.63 3.19
C ALA A 292 6.73 -9.95 4.61
N LEU A 293 7.96 -9.56 4.95
CA LEU A 293 8.52 -9.69 6.30
C LEU A 293 7.70 -8.89 7.32
N GLY A 294 7.26 -7.67 6.96
CA GLY A 294 6.39 -6.88 7.82
C GLY A 294 5.03 -7.52 8.04
N ALA A 295 4.44 -8.07 6.98
CA ALA A 295 3.19 -8.81 7.09
C ALA A 295 3.32 -10.06 7.97
N GLN A 296 4.43 -10.79 7.85
CA GLN A 296 4.71 -11.95 8.70
C GLN A 296 4.93 -11.55 10.16
N ALA A 297 5.64 -10.45 10.43
CA ALA A 297 5.80 -9.91 11.78
C ALA A 297 4.45 -9.48 12.38
N ALA A 298 3.52 -8.98 11.56
CA ALA A 298 2.13 -8.70 11.96
C ALA A 298 1.25 -9.97 12.03
N GLY A 299 1.84 -11.16 11.85
CA GLY A 299 1.21 -12.46 12.06
C GLY A 299 0.83 -13.23 10.80
N LEU A 300 0.88 -12.62 9.60
CA LEU A 300 0.48 -13.29 8.35
C LEU A 300 1.37 -14.50 8.04
N ARG A 301 0.79 -15.70 8.01
CA ARG A 301 1.53 -16.88 7.62
C ARG A 301 1.65 -16.95 6.10
N LEU A 302 2.88 -17.03 5.63
CA LEU A 302 3.21 -17.14 4.22
C LEU A 302 3.79 -18.54 3.92
N ASP A 303 3.36 -19.14 2.81
CA ASP A 303 4.11 -20.15 2.07
C ASP A 303 5.13 -19.44 1.20
N TRP A 304 6.39 -19.56 1.61
CA TRP A 304 7.50 -18.90 0.95
C TRP A 304 7.97 -19.60 -0.33
N SER A 305 7.46 -20.80 -0.64
CA SER A 305 7.95 -21.60 -1.77
C SER A 305 7.81 -20.90 -3.12
N GLU A 306 6.71 -20.17 -3.36
CA GLU A 306 6.56 -19.36 -4.58
C GLU A 306 7.57 -18.21 -4.61
N MET A 307 7.80 -17.56 -3.48
CA MET A 307 8.76 -16.47 -3.38
C MET A 307 10.21 -16.96 -3.52
N ASP A 308 10.51 -18.17 -3.06
CA ASP A 308 11.81 -18.82 -3.19
C ASP A 308 12.14 -19.20 -4.63
N ARG A 309 11.14 -19.44 -5.50
CA ARG A 309 11.39 -19.66 -6.94
C ARG A 309 11.88 -18.41 -7.66
N VAL A 310 11.48 -17.24 -7.17
CA VAL A 310 11.81 -15.93 -7.76
C VAL A 310 12.89 -15.20 -6.98
N ALA A 311 13.24 -15.70 -5.80
CA ALA A 311 14.31 -15.28 -4.93
C ALA A 311 15.71 -15.15 -5.57
N PRO A 312 16.16 -16.00 -6.53
CA PRO A 312 17.48 -15.91 -7.18
C PRO A 312 17.71 -14.68 -8.04
N ARG A 313 16.89 -13.64 -7.88
CA ARG A 313 16.94 -12.45 -8.71
C ARG A 313 17.21 -11.18 -7.92
N PHE A 314 17.35 -11.20 -6.60
CA PHE A 314 17.55 -10.00 -5.76
C PHE A 314 18.83 -9.27 -6.17
N ASP A 315 18.72 -8.26 -7.01
CA ASP A 315 19.89 -7.60 -7.59
C ASP A 315 19.76 -6.10 -7.36
N VAL A 316 20.60 -5.56 -6.47
CA VAL A 316 20.67 -4.14 -6.15
C VAL A 316 21.25 -3.33 -7.33
N ALA A 317 22.02 -3.98 -8.20
CA ALA A 317 22.64 -3.41 -9.39
C ALA A 317 21.78 -3.59 -10.65
N GLU A 318 20.63 -4.28 -10.57
CA GLU A 318 19.72 -4.45 -11.70
C GLU A 318 19.38 -3.08 -12.30
N ARG A 319 19.13 -3.06 -13.62
CA ARG A 319 18.71 -1.84 -14.30
C ARG A 319 17.46 -1.23 -13.66
N LEU A 320 17.53 0.08 -13.43
CA LEU A 320 16.50 0.87 -12.76
C LEU A 320 15.15 0.91 -13.50
N ASP A 321 15.18 0.63 -14.80
CA ASP A 321 14.00 0.66 -15.67
C ASP A 321 13.31 -0.71 -15.73
N ASN A 322 12.13 -0.80 -15.11
CA ASN A 322 11.18 -1.88 -15.39
C ASN A 322 10.00 -1.33 -16.19
N LYS A 323 9.71 -1.95 -17.35
CA LYS A 323 8.61 -1.48 -18.22
C LYS A 323 7.27 -1.83 -17.58
N PHE A 324 6.55 -0.79 -17.14
CA PHE A 324 5.25 -0.91 -16.48
C PHE A 324 4.22 0.02 -17.13
N GLY A 325 3.08 -0.54 -17.59
CA GLY A 325 1.98 0.20 -18.24
C GLY A 325 1.94 0.07 -19.77
N PRO A 326 0.87 0.57 -20.43
CA PRO A 326 0.51 0.15 -21.80
C PRO A 326 1.56 0.54 -22.84
N VAL A 327 1.88 -0.43 -23.70
CA VAL A 327 2.66 -0.23 -24.93
C VAL A 327 1.80 0.56 -25.92
N GLY A 328 2.22 1.78 -26.29
CA GLY A 328 1.55 2.60 -27.30
C GLY A 328 1.70 4.12 -27.12
N LEU A 329 1.01 4.89 -27.98
CA LEU A 329 1.10 6.35 -28.06
C LEU A 329 0.77 7.07 -26.73
N SER A 330 -0.16 6.52 -25.93
CA SER A 330 -0.54 7.08 -24.63
C SER A 330 0.55 6.90 -23.56
N GLY A 331 1.30 5.78 -23.60
CA GLY A 331 2.48 5.57 -22.77
C GLY A 331 3.63 6.50 -23.16
N ALA A 332 3.79 6.77 -24.46
CA ALA A 332 4.77 7.74 -24.96
C ALA A 332 4.43 9.18 -24.52
N MET A 333 3.15 9.59 -24.62
CA MET A 333 2.70 10.92 -24.18
C MET A 333 2.81 11.11 -22.66
N MET A 334 2.51 10.07 -21.86
CA MET A 334 2.67 10.08 -20.40
C MET A 334 4.14 10.13 -19.96
N SER A 335 5.06 9.64 -20.80
CA SER A 335 6.51 9.64 -20.55
C SER A 335 7.21 10.90 -21.10
N ALA A 336 6.52 11.73 -21.88
CA ALA A 336 7.09 12.91 -22.55
C ALA A 336 7.35 14.10 -21.61
N ILE A 337 6.81 14.07 -20.39
CA ILE A 337 7.07 15.10 -19.38
C ILE A 337 7.59 14.43 -18.11
N SER A 338 8.91 14.42 -17.98
CA SER A 338 9.60 13.91 -16.81
C SER A 338 9.90 15.02 -15.80
N ASN A 339 9.81 14.70 -14.51
CA ASN A 339 10.39 15.45 -13.42
C ASN A 339 10.86 14.46 -12.37
N ASP A 340 12.03 14.70 -11.81
CA ASP A 340 12.48 13.90 -10.68
C ASP A 340 11.54 14.14 -9.48
N ARG A 341 11.36 13.09 -8.68
CA ARG A 341 10.58 13.17 -7.44
C ARG A 341 11.34 13.96 -6.38
N ASP A 342 10.59 14.60 -5.50
CA ASP A 342 11.13 14.96 -4.19
C ASP A 342 11.52 13.67 -3.48
N GLY A 343 12.78 13.56 -3.08
CA GLY A 343 13.31 12.35 -2.47
C GLY A 343 13.32 12.37 -0.95
N PRO A 344 14.05 11.43 -0.33
CA PRO A 344 14.17 11.34 1.12
C PRO A 344 14.81 12.60 1.72
N SER A 345 14.37 12.96 2.92
CA SER A 345 14.95 14.07 3.69
C SER A 345 16.12 13.65 4.58
N SER A 346 16.28 12.34 4.82
CA SER A 346 17.41 11.74 5.55
C SER A 346 17.74 10.35 5.01
N MET A 347 19.01 9.95 5.10
CA MET A 347 19.47 8.59 4.77
C MET A 347 18.71 7.50 5.55
N ALA A 348 18.18 7.81 6.74
CA ALA A 348 17.37 6.89 7.52
C ALA A 348 16.14 6.38 6.75
N GLU A 349 15.60 7.17 5.82
CA GLU A 349 14.47 6.81 4.98
C GLU A 349 14.85 5.93 3.76
N LEU A 350 16.14 5.77 3.44
CA LEU A 350 16.55 4.83 2.39
C LEU A 350 16.34 3.38 2.84
N SER A 351 16.00 2.49 1.91
CA SER A 351 16.15 1.05 2.16
C SER A 351 17.63 0.69 2.21
N MET A 352 17.99 -0.42 2.90
CA MET A 352 19.38 -0.91 2.84
C MET A 352 19.83 -1.22 1.41
N ALA A 353 18.91 -1.66 0.55
CA ALA A 353 19.23 -2.00 -0.83
C ALA A 353 19.57 -0.76 -1.67
N ALA A 354 18.89 0.36 -1.41
CA ALA A 354 19.24 1.62 -2.05
C ALA A 354 20.61 2.14 -1.59
N LEU A 355 20.96 1.95 -0.31
CA LEU A 355 22.28 2.31 0.21
C LEU A 355 23.40 1.43 -0.37
N ASP A 356 23.18 0.12 -0.47
CA ASP A 356 24.13 -0.78 -1.12
C ASP A 356 24.33 -0.46 -2.60
N ARG A 357 23.25 -0.08 -3.29
CA ARG A 357 23.34 0.37 -4.68
C ARG A 357 24.22 1.61 -4.80
N CYS A 358 24.06 2.59 -3.92
CA CYS A 358 24.90 3.79 -3.91
C CYS A 358 26.39 3.42 -3.84
N ALA A 359 26.75 2.47 -2.98
CA ALA A 359 28.12 1.99 -2.87
C ALA A 359 28.60 1.19 -4.09
N ALA A 360 27.73 0.38 -4.70
CA ALA A 360 28.06 -0.43 -5.87
C ALA A 360 28.14 0.39 -7.17
N ASP A 361 27.41 1.51 -7.24
CA ASP A 361 27.29 2.38 -8.42
C ASP A 361 27.49 3.86 -7.98
N PRO A 362 28.74 4.36 -7.99
CA PRO A 362 29.04 5.73 -7.57
C PRO A 362 28.34 6.82 -8.39
N GLU A 363 27.88 6.51 -9.61
CA GLU A 363 27.09 7.46 -10.40
C GLU A 363 25.65 7.57 -9.86
N TYR A 364 25.13 6.51 -9.24
CA TYR A 364 23.78 6.48 -8.67
C TYR A 364 23.63 7.42 -7.45
N GLU A 365 24.70 7.66 -6.68
CA GLU A 365 24.69 8.63 -5.58
C GLU A 365 24.33 10.05 -6.06
N ARG A 366 24.66 10.37 -7.31
CA ARG A 366 24.39 11.67 -7.93
C ARG A 366 22.97 11.79 -8.50
N ASN A 367 22.11 10.83 -8.20
CA ASN A 367 20.70 10.88 -8.56
C ASN A 367 20.03 12.14 -8.01
N ALA A 368 19.32 12.87 -8.86
CA ALA A 368 18.66 14.12 -8.50
C ALA A 368 17.67 13.96 -7.34
N THR A 369 17.02 12.80 -7.19
CA THR A 369 16.13 12.51 -6.07
C THR A 369 16.90 12.32 -4.76
N LEU A 370 18.19 11.93 -4.79
CA LEU A 370 19.03 11.75 -3.60
C LEU A 370 19.81 13.00 -3.17
N ARG A 371 19.69 14.10 -3.93
CA ARG A 371 20.49 15.32 -3.73
C ARG A 371 20.49 15.89 -2.31
N GLN A 372 19.38 15.75 -1.57
CA GLN A 372 19.25 16.29 -0.21
C GLN A 372 20.13 15.54 0.79
N ILE A 373 20.39 14.26 0.53
CA ILE A 373 21.10 13.35 1.42
C ILE A 373 22.44 12.90 0.82
N TYR A 374 22.90 13.54 -0.27
CA TYR A 374 24.14 13.19 -0.96
C TYR A 374 25.34 13.13 0.00
N HIS A 375 25.49 14.14 0.86
CA HIS A 375 26.58 14.19 1.84
C HIS A 375 26.46 13.14 2.94
N GLU A 376 25.23 12.75 3.33
CA GLU A 376 25.01 11.66 4.27
C GLU A 376 25.46 10.33 3.66
N ILE A 377 25.09 10.05 2.41
CA ILE A 377 25.45 8.81 1.71
C ILE A 377 26.97 8.72 1.51
N HIS A 378 27.58 9.77 0.96
CA HIS A 378 29.01 9.81 0.66
C HIS A 378 29.88 9.78 1.94
N GLY A 379 29.33 10.18 3.08
CA GLY A 379 30.01 10.13 4.38
C GLY A 379 30.08 8.74 4.99
N VAL A 380 29.40 7.73 4.44
CA VAL A 380 29.29 6.39 5.02
C VAL A 380 30.36 5.44 4.48
N ASP A 381 31.32 5.10 5.34
CA ASP A 381 32.29 4.06 5.04
C ASP A 381 31.69 2.64 5.14
N ASP A 382 32.47 1.63 4.78
CA ASP A 382 32.02 0.24 4.78
C ASP A 382 31.70 -0.28 6.19
N GLU A 383 32.42 0.15 7.22
CA GLU A 383 32.19 -0.27 8.61
C GLU A 383 30.84 0.27 9.11
N GLN A 384 30.59 1.56 8.89
CA GLN A 384 29.33 2.22 9.18
C GLN A 384 28.18 1.58 8.40
N ARG A 385 28.38 1.27 7.11
CA ARG A 385 27.36 0.59 6.29
C ARG A 385 26.99 -0.77 6.86
N GLN A 386 27.97 -1.56 7.31
CA GLN A 386 27.71 -2.85 7.96
C GLN A 386 27.00 -2.70 9.31
N ALA A 387 27.34 -1.67 10.09
CA ALA A 387 26.63 -1.35 11.33
C ALA A 387 25.16 -0.99 11.06
N ILE A 388 24.89 -0.14 10.06
CA ILE A 388 23.52 0.21 9.62
C ILE A 388 22.77 -1.04 9.15
N ARG A 389 23.42 -1.91 8.37
CA ARG A 389 22.84 -3.19 7.92
C ARG A 389 22.40 -4.06 9.09
N LYS A 390 23.27 -4.23 10.09
CA LYS A 390 22.99 -5.02 11.29
C LYS A 390 21.80 -4.44 12.06
N ALA A 391 21.74 -3.11 12.21
CA ALA A 391 20.61 -2.44 12.85
C ALA A 391 19.31 -2.62 12.06
N ARG A 392 19.34 -2.43 10.73
CA ARG A 392 18.15 -2.56 9.88
C ARG A 392 17.66 -3.99 9.72
N LYS A 393 18.54 -5.00 9.77
CA LYS A 393 18.11 -6.40 9.82
C LYS A 393 17.12 -6.64 10.97
N TRP A 394 17.41 -6.09 12.15
CA TRP A 394 16.51 -6.22 13.30
C TRP A 394 15.22 -5.43 13.09
N ALA A 395 15.33 -4.16 12.67
CA ALA A 395 14.18 -3.30 12.44
C ALA A 395 13.23 -3.84 11.34
N ASP A 396 13.78 -4.33 10.23
CA ASP A 396 13.03 -4.85 9.08
C ASP A 396 12.43 -6.24 9.35
N GLY A 397 12.68 -6.84 10.52
CA GLY A 397 12.19 -8.18 10.89
C GLY A 397 12.93 -9.31 10.16
N GLY A 398 14.17 -9.07 9.74
CA GLY A 398 15.01 -10.01 9.01
C GLY A 398 15.77 -9.34 7.86
N HIS A 399 16.48 -10.14 7.09
CA HIS A 399 17.21 -9.65 5.94
C HIS A 399 16.29 -9.31 4.76
N THR A 400 16.43 -8.09 4.24
CA THR A 400 15.73 -7.65 3.03
C THR A 400 16.44 -8.11 1.75
N HIS A 401 17.78 -8.12 1.78
CA HIS A 401 18.73 -8.61 0.77
C HIS A 401 20.10 -8.79 1.44
N LEU A 402 21.03 -9.46 0.75
CA LEU A 402 22.43 -9.56 1.15
C LEU A 402 23.30 -8.90 0.05
N PRO A 403 24.41 -8.22 0.41
CA PRO A 403 25.31 -7.64 -0.58
C PRO A 403 25.81 -8.73 -1.54
N ASP A 404 25.89 -8.41 -2.83
CA ASP A 404 26.36 -9.30 -3.91
C ASP A 404 25.60 -10.64 -4.06
N GLU A 405 24.49 -10.82 -3.35
CA GLU A 405 23.70 -12.04 -3.39
C GLU A 405 22.42 -11.83 -4.17
N ILE A 406 22.33 -12.56 -5.29
CA ILE A 406 21.11 -12.60 -6.10
C ILE A 406 20.02 -13.44 -5.47
N LEU A 407 20.30 -14.23 -4.43
CA LEU A 407 19.34 -15.08 -3.74
C LEU A 407 18.66 -14.33 -2.60
N ARG A 408 17.42 -14.73 -2.31
CA ARG A 408 16.72 -14.28 -1.11
C ARG A 408 17.55 -14.69 0.11
N PRO A 409 17.79 -13.77 1.05
CA PRO A 409 18.43 -14.11 2.31
C PRO A 409 17.65 -15.20 3.04
N ARG A 410 18.23 -16.39 3.21
CA ARG A 410 17.65 -17.45 4.04
C ARG A 410 18.14 -17.27 5.46
N GLU A 411 17.26 -16.81 6.35
CA GLU A 411 17.41 -17.15 7.76
C GLU A 411 16.39 -18.22 8.07
N TRP A 412 16.90 -19.44 8.28
CA TRP A 412 16.09 -20.54 8.76
C TRP A 412 15.47 -20.13 10.11
N LEU A 413 14.14 -20.16 10.18
CA LEU A 413 13.40 -20.26 11.43
C LEU A 413 13.63 -21.63 12.07
#